data_AF-A0A839VNZ3-F1
#
_entry.id   AF-A0A839VNZ3-F1
#
_cell.length_a   1.000
_cell.length_b   1.000
_cell.length_c   1.000
_cell.angle_alpha   90.00
_cell.angle_beta   90.00
_cell.angle_gamma   90.00
#
_symmetry.space_group_name_H-M   'P 1'
#
loop_
_entity.id
_entity.type
_entity.pdbx_description
1 polymer ?
#
loop_
_entity_poly.entity_id
_entity_poly.type
_entity_poly.pdbx_seq_one_letter_code
_entity_poly.pdbx_strand_id
1 'polypeptide(L)'
;MLVPRVSAVSHPRSPHLMCVFFTLRGCLFTGSIVVLVYLVAFCCVVGLSVGQILFKVSSAAMVSSGSFFSPKALLPLFIAMCLYGVITLVWVWVLQRVELGRVYPLMALAFVLVPLGTHFIFNERFHTQYFVGVGVIIVGIVIAIRS
;
A
#
# COMPACT_ATOMS: atom_id res chain seq x y z
N MET A 1 42.63 37.42 32.29
CA MET A 1 41.22 37.45 31.85
C MET A 1 40.71 36.02 31.78
N LEU A 2 39.63 35.76 32.53
CA LEU A 2 39.06 34.45 32.83
C LEU A 2 38.29 33.85 31.64
N VAL A 3 38.64 32.64 31.22
CA VAL A 3 37.73 31.78 30.44
C VAL A 3 36.94 30.91 31.41
N PRO A 4 35.61 31.01 31.48
CA PRO A 4 34.80 30.23 32.40
C PRO A 4 34.63 28.79 31.88
N ARG A 5 35.21 27.85 32.63
CA ARG A 5 34.70 26.53 33.02
C ARG A 5 33.70 25.85 32.06
N VAL A 6 34.21 24.87 31.30
CA VAL A 6 33.44 23.81 30.64
C VAL A 6 32.55 23.13 31.68
N SER A 7 31.26 23.44 31.66
CA SER A 7 30.23 22.73 32.42
C SER A 7 30.07 21.33 31.85
N ALA A 8 30.73 20.39 32.52
CA ALA A 8 30.35 18.98 32.70
C ALA A 8 29.42 18.39 31.62
N VAL A 9 30.01 17.88 30.54
CA VAL A 9 29.41 16.77 29.79
C VAL A 9 29.43 15.57 30.74
N SER A 10 28.34 15.39 31.47
CA SER A 10 28.10 14.18 32.25
C SER A 10 27.92 13.02 31.29
N HIS A 11 29.02 12.35 30.96
CA HIS A 11 28.99 11.00 30.41
C HIS A 11 28.05 10.13 31.26
N PRO A 12 27.02 9.49 30.68
CA PRO A 12 26.28 8.48 31.42
C PRO A 12 27.24 7.34 31.76
N ARG A 13 27.54 7.21 33.06
CA ARG A 13 28.56 6.30 33.64
C ARG A 13 28.15 4.82 33.68
N SER A 14 27.04 4.43 33.06
CA SER A 14 26.54 3.06 33.14
C SER A 14 26.44 2.40 31.74
N PRO A 15 27.12 1.26 31.51
CA PRO A 15 27.07 0.53 30.24
C PRO A 15 25.64 0.09 29.86
N HIS A 16 24.77 -0.07 30.86
CA HIS A 16 23.35 -0.38 30.67
C HIS A 16 22.58 0.76 29.97
N LEU A 17 22.87 2.03 30.25
CA LEU A 17 22.16 3.16 29.60
C LEU A 17 22.55 3.32 28.12
N MET A 18 23.81 3.04 27.75
CA MET A 18 24.22 3.04 26.33
C MET A 18 23.52 1.94 25.53
N CYS A 19 23.38 0.74 26.10
CA CYS A 19 22.69 -0.37 25.46
C CYS A 19 21.19 -0.08 25.27
N VAL A 20 20.55 0.57 26.26
CA VAL A 20 19.15 1.02 26.18
C VAL A 20 18.99 2.12 25.14
N PHE A 21 19.90 3.10 25.05
CA PHE A 21 19.81 4.18 24.06
C PHE A 21 20.03 3.67 22.63
N PHE A 22 20.94 2.72 22.42
CA PHE A 22 21.18 2.09 21.11
C PHE A 22 20.00 1.19 20.71
N THR A 23 19.44 0.44 21.66
CA THR A 23 18.22 -0.36 21.46
C THR A 23 17.01 0.52 21.16
N LEU A 24 16.80 1.62 21.90
CA LEU A 24 15.70 2.56 21.62
C LEU A 24 15.84 3.22 20.25
N ARG A 25 17.05 3.64 19.87
CA ARG A 25 17.32 4.29 18.58
C ARG A 25 17.21 3.29 17.41
N GLY A 26 17.61 2.04 17.61
CA GLY A 26 17.37 0.94 16.67
C GLY A 26 15.91 0.53 16.56
N CYS A 27 15.16 0.55 17.67
CA CYS A 27 13.72 0.23 17.70
C CYS A 27 12.89 1.34 17.01
N LEU A 28 13.23 2.61 17.22
CA LEU A 28 12.60 3.74 16.52
C LEU A 28 12.90 3.75 15.02
N PHE A 29 14.13 3.39 14.62
CA PHE A 29 14.53 3.32 13.21
C PHE A 29 13.86 2.14 12.49
N THR A 30 13.82 0.97 13.14
CA THR A 30 13.08 -0.21 12.65
C THR A 30 11.58 0.06 12.56
N GLY A 31 10.99 0.72 13.56
CA GLY A 31 9.57 1.11 13.53
C GLY A 31 9.24 2.05 12.38
N SER A 32 10.10 3.05 12.12
CA SER A 32 9.92 4.00 11.02
C SER A 32 9.98 3.33 9.64
N ILE A 33 10.89 2.37 9.45
CA ILE A 33 10.99 1.58 8.22
C ILE A 33 9.74 0.73 8.00
N VAL A 34 9.23 0.09 9.05
CA VAL A 34 8.03 -0.76 8.95
C VAL A 34 6.80 0.08 8.57
N VAL A 35 6.62 1.25 9.19
CA VAL A 35 5.53 2.18 8.83
C VAL A 35 5.64 2.62 7.37
N LEU A 36 6.85 2.96 6.90
CA LEU A 36 7.08 3.31 5.50
C LEU A 36 6.69 2.17 4.55
N VAL A 37 7.06 0.93 4.88
CA VAL A 37 6.72 -0.25 4.07
C VAL A 37 5.20 -0.44 3.99
N TYR A 38 4.47 -0.27 5.10
CA TYR A 38 3.00 -0.33 5.08
C TYR A 38 2.37 0.79 4.26
N LEU A 39 2.89 2.01 4.35
CA LEU A 39 2.44 3.13 3.51
C LEU A 39 2.67 2.85 2.02
N VAL A 40 3.84 2.31 1.66
CA VAL A 40 4.16 1.94 0.28
C VAL A 40 3.25 0.79 -0.19
N ALA A 41 3.00 -0.21 0.64
CA ALA A 41 2.06 -1.29 0.34
C ALA A 41 0.62 -0.78 0.14
N PHE A 42 0.19 0.20 0.94
CA PHE A 42 -1.12 0.82 0.77
C PHE A 42 -1.21 1.61 -0.54
N CYS A 43 -0.18 2.42 -0.85
CA CYS A 43 -0.07 3.10 -2.13
C CYS A 43 -0.08 2.11 -3.31
N CYS A 44 0.55 0.93 -3.15
CA CYS A 44 0.55 -0.14 -4.13
C CYS A 44 -0.89 -0.66 -4.37
N VAL A 45 -1.65 -0.92 -3.31
CA VAL A 45 -3.07 -1.33 -3.37
C VAL A 45 -3.96 -0.29 -4.04
N VAL A 46 -3.76 0.99 -3.73
CA VAL A 46 -4.47 2.09 -4.39
C VAL A 46 -4.10 2.14 -5.87
N GLY A 47 -2.81 2.03 -6.20
CA GLY A 47 -2.33 1.96 -7.58
C GLY A 47 -2.92 0.80 -8.36
N LEU A 48 -3.00 -0.39 -7.75
CA LEU A 48 -3.65 -1.57 -8.33
C LEU A 48 -5.12 -1.29 -8.62
N SER A 49 -5.81 -0.62 -7.68
CA SER A 49 -7.21 -0.22 -7.84
C SER A 49 -7.40 0.74 -9.02
N VAL A 50 -6.52 1.72 -9.16
CA VAL A 50 -6.52 2.65 -10.31
C VAL A 50 -6.26 1.89 -11.62
N GLY A 51 -5.30 0.96 -11.63
CA GLY A 51 -5.01 0.15 -12.82
C GLY A 51 -6.20 -0.71 -13.26
N GLN A 52 -6.92 -1.33 -12.30
CA GLN A 52 -8.15 -2.08 -12.56
C GLN A 52 -9.24 -1.21 -13.19
N ILE A 53 -9.43 0.01 -12.69
CA ILE A 53 -10.38 0.98 -13.24
C ILE A 53 -9.97 1.38 -14.67
N LEU A 54 -8.69 1.63 -14.92
CA LEU A 54 -8.18 1.94 -16.26
C LEU A 54 -8.41 0.80 -17.26
N PHE A 55 -8.26 -0.46 -16.84
CA PHE A 55 -8.61 -1.60 -17.71
C PHE A 55 -10.09 -1.61 -18.07
N LYS A 56 -10.98 -1.27 -17.13
CA LYS A 56 -12.41 -1.13 -17.41
C LYS A 56 -12.72 0.01 -18.37
N VAL A 57 -12.02 1.15 -18.24
CA VAL A 57 -12.14 2.27 -19.18
C VAL A 57 -11.67 1.85 -20.58
N SER A 58 -10.54 1.14 -20.67
CA SER A 58 -10.02 0.64 -21.94
C SER A 58 -10.97 -0.36 -22.60
N SER A 59 -11.53 -1.30 -21.83
CA SER A 59 -12.49 -2.28 -22.35
C SER A 59 -13.78 -1.62 -22.83
N ALA A 60 -14.32 -0.65 -22.09
CA ALA A 60 -15.48 0.13 -22.51
C ALA A 60 -15.21 0.93 -23.80
N ALA A 61 -14.00 1.50 -23.94
CA ALA A 61 -13.57 2.22 -25.14
C ALA A 61 -13.40 1.29 -26.36
N MET A 62 -12.93 0.04 -26.18
CA MET A 62 -12.85 -0.96 -27.25
C MET A 62 -14.24 -1.33 -27.77
N VAL A 63 -15.19 -1.61 -26.86
CA VAL A 63 -16.57 -1.95 -27.21
C VAL A 63 -17.24 -0.79 -27.96
N SER A 64 -17.06 0.44 -27.49
CA SER A 64 -17.66 1.64 -28.11
C SER A 64 -17.06 1.97 -29.48
N SER A 65 -15.78 1.64 -29.71
CA SER A 65 -15.11 1.94 -30.98
C SER A 65 -15.30 0.84 -32.05
N GLY A 66 -15.80 -0.34 -31.69
CA GLY A 66 -15.99 -1.48 -32.59
C GLY A 66 -14.70 -2.06 -33.20
N SER A 67 -13.52 -1.55 -32.80
CA SER A 67 -12.22 -1.96 -33.30
C SER A 67 -11.23 -2.09 -32.14
N PHE A 68 -10.48 -3.21 -32.14
CA PHE A 68 -9.47 -3.53 -31.13
C PHE A 68 -8.30 -2.54 -31.12
N PHE A 69 -8.01 -1.89 -32.25
CA PHE A 69 -6.86 -0.99 -32.42
C PHE A 69 -7.25 0.50 -32.36
N SER A 70 -8.30 0.84 -31.62
CA SER A 70 -8.64 2.24 -31.37
C SER A 70 -7.60 2.89 -30.46
N PRO A 71 -6.97 4.02 -30.85
CA PRO A 71 -6.00 4.72 -30.01
C PRO A 71 -6.62 5.20 -28.68
N LYS A 72 -7.94 5.41 -28.64
CA LYS A 72 -8.68 5.75 -27.41
C LYS A 72 -8.74 4.61 -26.39
N ALA A 73 -8.62 3.36 -26.84
CA ALA A 73 -8.56 2.19 -25.97
C ALA A 73 -7.12 1.80 -25.62
N LEU A 74 -6.20 1.93 -26.58
CA LEU A 74 -4.79 1.57 -26.40
C LEU A 74 -4.07 2.51 -25.44
N LEU A 75 -4.41 3.81 -25.43
CA LEU A 75 -3.79 4.77 -24.53
C LEU A 75 -4.02 4.43 -23.04
N PRO A 76 -5.26 4.27 -22.54
CA PRO A 76 -5.49 3.88 -21.15
C PRO A 76 -4.93 2.48 -20.83
N LEU A 77 -4.95 1.55 -21.79
CA LEU A 77 -4.34 0.23 -21.63
C LEU A 77 -2.83 0.32 -21.39
N PHE A 78 -2.14 1.12 -22.20
CA PHE A 78 -0.69 1.32 -22.09
C PHE A 78 -0.32 1.96 -20.75
N ILE A 79 -1.07 2.99 -20.33
CA ILE A 79 -0.89 3.62 -19.02
C ILE A 79 -1.11 2.60 -17.89
N ALA A 80 -2.16 1.78 -17.99
CA ALA A 80 -2.44 0.72 -17.01
C ALA A 80 -1.30 -0.30 -16.92
N MET A 81 -0.76 -0.72 -18.06
CA MET A 81 0.37 -1.66 -18.15
C MET A 81 1.65 -1.06 -17.54
N CYS A 82 2.00 0.18 -17.87
CA CYS A 82 3.14 0.86 -17.28
C CYS A 82 2.98 1.00 -15.75
N LEU A 83 1.79 1.40 -15.30
CA LEU A 83 1.48 1.53 -13.88
C LEU A 83 1.62 0.17 -13.17
N TYR A 84 1.06 -0.90 -13.72
CA TYR A 84 1.18 -2.25 -13.17
C TYR A 84 2.62 -2.76 -13.13
N GLY A 85 3.43 -2.42 -14.14
CA GLY A 85 4.86 -2.71 -14.16
C GLY A 85 5.57 -2.06 -12.97
N VAL A 86 5.37 -0.76 -12.75
CA VAL A 86 5.95 -0.03 -11.62
C VAL A 86 5.47 -0.59 -10.28
N ILE A 87 4.16 -0.82 -10.13
CA ILE A 87 3.54 -1.41 -8.94
C ILE A 87 4.17 -2.76 -8.62
N THR A 88 4.40 -3.61 -9.62
CA THR A 88 4.99 -4.94 -9.43
C THR A 88 6.42 -4.83 -8.89
N LEU A 89 7.23 -3.92 -9.43
CA LEU A 89 8.59 -3.68 -8.93
C LEU A 89 8.59 -3.16 -7.49
N VAL A 90 7.70 -2.21 -7.18
CA VAL A 90 7.52 -1.68 -5.81
C VAL A 90 7.05 -2.79 -4.86
N TRP A 91 6.14 -3.66 -5.31
CA TRP A 91 5.62 -4.77 -4.53
C TRP A 91 6.70 -5.79 -4.19
N VAL A 92 7.54 -6.17 -5.17
CA VAL A 92 8.69 -7.05 -4.92
C VAL A 92 9.61 -6.46 -3.86
N TRP A 93 9.88 -5.14 -3.92
CA TRP A 93 10.68 -4.46 -2.91
C TRP A 93 10.03 -4.45 -1.52
N VAL A 94 8.71 -4.30 -1.44
CA VAL A 94 7.94 -4.41 -0.18
C VAL A 94 8.08 -5.81 0.43
N LEU A 95 7.93 -6.85 -0.38
CA LEU A 95 8.01 -8.25 0.07
C LEU A 95 9.41 -8.65 0.57
N GLN A 96 10.46 -7.97 0.13
CA GLN A 96 11.82 -8.17 0.65
C GLN A 96 11.99 -7.62 2.08
N ARG A 97 11.10 -6.72 2.53
CA ARG A 97 11.23 -5.99 3.81
C ARG A 97 10.32 -6.53 4.90
N VAL A 98 9.16 -7.08 4.53
CA VAL A 98 8.14 -7.60 5.45
C VAL A 98 7.64 -8.95 4.95
N GLU A 99 7.41 -9.86 5.89
CA GLU A 99 6.82 -11.17 5.64
C GLU A 99 5.43 -11.04 5.00
N LEU A 100 5.15 -11.84 3.96
CA LEU A 100 3.88 -11.82 3.22
C LEU A 100 2.67 -11.84 4.17
N GLY A 101 2.70 -12.67 5.22
CA GLY A 101 1.59 -12.84 6.15
C GLY A 101 1.10 -11.52 6.78
N ARG A 102 1.98 -10.54 7.01
CA ARG A 102 1.58 -9.25 7.60
C ARG A 102 0.99 -8.26 6.59
N VAL A 103 1.36 -8.36 5.31
CA VAL A 103 0.87 -7.44 4.26
C VAL A 103 -0.42 -7.96 3.64
N TYR A 104 -0.72 -9.26 3.78
CA TYR A 104 -1.93 -9.90 3.24
C TYR A 104 -3.24 -9.20 3.65
N PRO A 105 -3.46 -8.84 4.92
CA PRO A 105 -4.66 -8.09 5.31
C PRO A 105 -4.80 -6.76 4.57
N LEU A 106 -3.67 -6.09 4.31
CA LEU A 106 -3.63 -4.84 3.56
C LEU A 106 -3.97 -5.07 2.08
N MET A 107 -3.47 -6.16 1.48
CA MET A 107 -3.84 -6.55 0.12
C MET A 107 -5.31 -6.96 0.01
N ALA A 108 -5.87 -7.57 1.05
CA ALA A 108 -7.27 -7.93 1.06
C ALA A 108 -8.22 -6.71 1.00
N LEU A 109 -7.78 -5.55 1.52
CA LEU A 109 -8.51 -4.27 1.34
C LEU A 109 -8.66 -3.89 -0.14
N ALA A 110 -7.77 -4.34 -1.03
CA ALA A 110 -7.90 -4.11 -2.47
C ALA A 110 -9.22 -4.66 -3.03
N PHE A 111 -9.68 -5.81 -2.52
CA PHE A 111 -10.96 -6.41 -2.94
C PHE A 111 -12.17 -5.55 -2.55
N VAL A 112 -12.03 -4.66 -1.58
CA VAL A 112 -13.06 -3.68 -1.23
C VAL A 112 -12.86 -2.39 -2.03
N LEU A 113 -11.62 -1.90 -2.10
CA LEU A 113 -11.24 -0.63 -2.76
C LEU A 113 -11.49 -0.62 -4.26
N VAL A 114 -11.08 -1.67 -4.98
CA VAL A 114 -11.22 -1.77 -6.45
C VAL A 114 -12.68 -1.58 -6.88
N PRO A 115 -13.62 -2.40 -6.41
CA PRO A 115 -15.03 -2.26 -6.77
C PRO A 115 -15.70 -1.02 -6.18
N LEU A 116 -15.30 -0.53 -5.00
CA LEU A 116 -15.79 0.75 -4.47
C LEU A 116 -15.41 1.92 -5.40
N GLY A 117 -14.15 1.97 -5.84
CA GLY A 117 -13.67 2.98 -6.79
C GLY A 117 -14.36 2.85 -8.15
N THR A 118 -14.61 1.62 -8.59
CA THR A 118 -15.35 1.35 -9.83
C THR A 118 -16.81 1.78 -9.72
N HIS A 119 -17.46 1.56 -8.57
CA HIS A 119 -18.83 2.03 -8.31
C HIS A 119 -18.92 3.54 -8.36
N PHE A 120 -17.97 4.23 -7.72
CA PHE A 120 -17.97 5.68 -7.65
C PHE A 120 -17.77 6.33 -9.02
N ILE A 121 -16.92 5.74 -9.87
CA ILE A 121 -16.59 6.29 -11.19
C ILE A 121 -17.63 5.91 -12.25
N PHE A 122 -18.11 4.66 -12.27
CA PHE A 122 -19.04 4.18 -13.30
C PHE A 122 -20.51 4.24 -12.89
N ASN A 123 -20.82 4.54 -11.62
CA ASN A 123 -22.18 4.63 -11.07
C ASN A 123 -23.07 3.41 -11.37
N GLU A 124 -22.47 2.26 -11.65
CA GLU A 124 -23.21 1.02 -11.92
C GLU A 124 -23.91 0.54 -10.66
N ARG A 125 -25.18 0.17 -10.78
CA ARG A 125 -25.96 -0.37 -9.66
C ARG A 125 -25.41 -1.75 -9.27
N PHE A 126 -24.58 -1.79 -8.23
CA PHE A 126 -24.18 -3.06 -7.63
C PHE A 126 -25.39 -3.72 -6.97
N HIS A 127 -25.56 -5.01 -7.26
CA HIS A 127 -26.63 -5.82 -6.69
C HIS A 127 -26.42 -6.01 -5.18
N THR A 128 -27.48 -6.14 -4.39
CA THR A 128 -27.39 -6.28 -2.92
C THR A 128 -26.48 -7.46 -2.48
N GLN A 129 -26.38 -8.51 -3.31
CA GLN A 129 -25.46 -9.64 -3.12
C GLN A 129 -23.99 -9.23 -3.04
N TYR A 130 -23.59 -8.17 -3.76
CA TYR A 130 -22.23 -7.65 -3.75
C TYR A 130 -21.86 -7.11 -2.35
N PHE A 131 -22.77 -6.39 -1.69
CA PHE A 131 -22.56 -5.89 -0.33
C PHE A 131 -22.44 -7.03 0.68
N VAL A 132 -23.21 -8.11 0.51
CA VAL A 132 -23.08 -9.32 1.34
C VAL A 132 -21.69 -9.95 1.17
N GLY A 133 -21.22 -10.09 -0.07
CA GLY A 133 -19.87 -10.60 -0.36
C GLY A 133 -18.76 -9.75 0.25
N VAL A 134 -18.85 -8.42 0.12
CA VAL A 134 -17.90 -7.49 0.78
C VAL A 134 -17.91 -7.66 2.29
N GLY A 135 -19.09 -7.82 2.90
CA GLY A 135 -19.21 -8.11 4.33
C GLY A 135 -18.44 -9.36 4.75
N VAL A 136 -18.55 -10.45 3.98
CA VAL A 136 -17.82 -11.70 4.22
C VAL A 136 -16.31 -11.51 4.09
N ILE A 137 -15.85 -10.75 3.09
CA ILE A 137 -14.41 -10.44 2.92
C ILE A 137 -13.90 -9.66 4.13
N ILE A 138 -14.63 -8.64 4.59
CA ILE A 138 -14.25 -7.85 5.77
C ILE A 138 -14.16 -8.75 7.00
N VAL A 139 -15.13 -9.65 7.22
CA VAL A 139 -15.07 -10.63 8.31
C VAL A 139 -13.83 -11.52 8.19
N GLY A 140 -13.52 -12.01 6.99
CA GLY A 140 -12.31 -12.79 6.73
C GLY A 140 -11.03 -12.03 7.07
N ILE A 141 -10.95 -10.74 6.72
CA ILE A 141 -9.82 -9.86 7.07
C ILE A 141 -9.70 -9.70 8.58
N VAL A 142 -10.81 -9.46 9.29
CA VAL A 142 -10.81 -9.30 10.76
C VAL A 142 -10.32 -10.56 11.45
N ILE A 143 -10.70 -11.75 10.96
CA ILE A 143 -10.21 -13.03 11.49
C ILE A 143 -8.71 -13.18 11.21
N ALA A 144 -8.27 -12.92 9.98
CA ALA A 144 -6.86 -13.05 9.58
C ALA A 144 -5.92 -12.09 10.33
N ILE A 145 -6.39 -10.90 10.72
CA ILE A 145 -5.59 -9.97 11.53
C ILE A 145 -5.45 -10.47 12.99
N ARG A 146 -6.36 -11.32 13.47
CA ARG A 146 -6.36 -11.84 14.84
C ARG A 146 -5.62 -13.18 15.03
N SER A 147 -5.15 -13.84 13.97
CA SER A 147 -4.35 -15.08 14.03
C SER A 147 -2.86 -14.78 14.09
#